data_AF-A0AA92W6V2-F1
#
_entry.id   AF-A0AA92W6V2-F1
#
_cell.length_a   1.000
_cell.length_b   1.000
_cell.length_c   1.000
_cell.angle_alpha   90.00
_cell.angle_beta   90.00
_cell.angle_gamma   90.00
#
_symmetry.space_group_name_H-M   'P 1'
#
loop_
_entity.id
_entity.type
_entity.pdbx_description
1 polymer ?
#
loop_
_entity_poly.entity_id
_entity_poly.type
_entity_poly.pdbx_seq_one_letter_code
_entity_poly.pdbx_strand_id
1 'polypeptide(L)'
;LDIKTNLSQDVLCMQTVVDGSVYPVCSQTYIKEEYKEFVCDHDDNILERYLADSEISPADYWNTIIALVAKAKVYPVLHGSAMFNIGINELLDAISSFILPPASVSNRLSAYLYKIEHDPKGHKRSFLKIIDGSLRLRDVVRINDSEKFIKIKNLKTIYQGREINVDEVGANDIAI
;
A
#
# COMPACT_ATOMS: atom_id res chain seq x y z
N LEU A 1 -11.51 20.38 8.61
CA LEU A 1 -11.65 18.91 8.58
C LEU A 1 -11.11 18.40 9.92
N ASP A 2 -11.88 17.63 10.69
CA ASP A 2 -11.47 17.18 12.03
C ASP A 2 -10.17 16.37 12.03
N ILE A 3 -9.84 15.71 10.91
CA ILE A 3 -8.56 15.03 10.71
C ILE A 3 -7.39 16.02 10.79
N LYS A 4 -7.53 17.22 10.20
CA LYS A 4 -6.46 18.24 10.25
C LYS A 4 -6.20 18.70 11.67
N THR A 5 -7.26 18.88 12.46
CA THR A 5 -7.14 19.36 13.84
C THR A 5 -6.69 18.30 14.83
N ASN A 6 -7.05 17.02 14.61
CA ASN A 6 -6.82 15.95 15.59
C ASN A 6 -5.74 14.93 15.21
N LEU A 7 -5.36 14.83 13.94
CA LEU A 7 -4.43 13.78 13.47
C LEU A 7 -3.15 14.35 12.85
N SER A 8 -3.24 15.18 11.81
CA SER A 8 -2.08 15.80 11.17
C SER A 8 -2.47 17.00 10.31
N GLN A 9 -1.63 18.02 10.23
CA GLN A 9 -1.81 19.12 9.26
C GLN A 9 -1.44 18.70 7.83
N ASP A 10 -0.64 17.65 7.68
CA ASP A 10 -0.06 17.20 6.41
C ASP A 10 -1.02 16.32 5.62
N VAL A 11 -2.26 16.78 5.51
CA VAL A 11 -3.39 16.04 4.95
C VAL A 11 -3.81 16.65 3.62
N LEU A 12 -3.88 15.80 2.59
CA LEU A 12 -4.29 16.17 1.25
C LEU A 12 -5.62 15.48 0.91
N CYS A 13 -6.70 16.24 0.80
CA CYS A 13 -7.96 15.66 0.35
C CYS A 13 -7.88 15.38 -1.15
N MET A 14 -8.10 14.13 -1.55
CA MET A 14 -8.00 13.71 -2.95
C MET A 14 -9.27 14.05 -3.73
N GLN A 15 -10.42 14.03 -3.05
CA GLN A 15 -11.73 14.17 -3.64
C GLN A 15 -12.73 14.83 -2.69
N THR A 16 -13.78 15.39 -3.28
CA THR A 16 -15.01 15.80 -2.58
C THR A 16 -16.19 14.96 -3.04
N VAL A 17 -17.23 14.88 -2.22
CA VAL A 17 -18.48 14.20 -2.55
C VAL A 17 -19.62 15.20 -2.50
N VAL A 18 -20.36 15.33 -3.60
CA VAL A 18 -21.54 16.20 -3.71
C VAL A 18 -22.68 15.36 -4.28
N ASP A 19 -23.81 15.31 -3.57
CA ASP A 19 -25.01 14.57 -3.97
C ASP A 19 -24.74 13.11 -4.41
N GLY A 20 -23.83 12.44 -3.69
CA GLY A 20 -23.45 11.06 -3.94
C GLY A 20 -22.46 10.85 -5.10
N SER A 21 -22.03 11.93 -5.76
CA SER A 21 -21.03 11.89 -6.83
C SER A 21 -19.66 12.34 -6.31
N VAL A 22 -18.61 11.65 -6.75
CA VAL A 22 -17.22 11.95 -6.40
C VAL A 22 -16.62 12.91 -7.41
N TYR A 23 -15.95 13.94 -6.94
CA TYR A 23 -15.24 14.92 -7.78
C TYR A 23 -13.77 15.00 -7.35
N PRO A 24 -12.82 14.79 -8.27
CA PRO A 24 -11.41 14.87 -7.95
C PRO A 24 -11.02 16.32 -7.67
N VAL A 25 -10.24 16.53 -6.61
CA VAL A 25 -9.59 17.82 -6.32
C VAL A 25 -8.06 17.71 -6.39
N CYS A 26 -7.54 16.48 -6.33
CA CYS A 26 -6.14 16.15 -6.56
C CYS A 26 -6.05 14.76 -7.22
N SER A 27 -5.59 14.71 -8.46
CA SER A 27 -5.41 13.52 -9.27
C SER A 27 -4.18 13.66 -10.18
N GLN A 28 -3.79 12.57 -10.83
CA GLN A 28 -2.65 12.56 -11.76
C GLN A 28 -2.75 13.61 -12.89
N THR A 29 -3.97 13.98 -13.29
CA THR A 29 -4.22 14.90 -14.41
C THR A 29 -4.69 16.28 -13.95
N TYR A 30 -5.03 16.46 -12.68
CA TYR A 30 -5.56 17.72 -12.15
C TYR A 30 -5.18 17.91 -10.68
N ILE A 31 -4.51 19.01 -10.37
CA ILE A 31 -4.17 19.40 -9.00
C ILE A 31 -4.76 20.79 -8.77
N LYS A 32 -5.68 20.91 -7.80
CA LYS A 32 -6.22 22.22 -7.40
C LYS A 32 -5.11 23.09 -6.81
N GLU A 33 -5.17 24.41 -7.05
CA GLU A 33 -4.08 25.35 -6.73
C GLU A 33 -3.63 25.28 -5.26
N GLU A 34 -4.58 25.21 -4.32
CA GLU A 34 -4.28 25.07 -2.87
C GLU A 34 -3.42 23.84 -2.54
N TYR A 35 -3.50 22.76 -3.35
CA TYR A 35 -2.67 21.57 -3.17
C TYR A 35 -1.33 21.67 -3.89
N LYS A 36 -1.20 22.52 -4.91
CA LYS A 36 0.12 22.81 -5.49
C LYS A 36 0.99 23.54 -4.48
N GLU A 37 0.44 24.58 -3.83
CA GLU A 37 1.10 25.32 -2.76
C GLU A 37 1.50 24.38 -1.61
N PHE A 38 0.58 23.52 -1.18
CA PHE A 38 0.86 22.50 -0.17
C PHE A 38 2.03 21.58 -0.55
N VAL A 39 2.12 21.14 -1.80
CA VAL A 39 3.25 20.30 -2.26
C VAL A 39 4.55 21.10 -2.28
N CYS A 40 4.52 22.38 -2.64
CA CYS A 40 5.69 23.26 -2.57
C CYS A 40 6.23 23.35 -1.13
N ASP A 41 5.36 23.43 -0.13
CA ASP A 41 5.77 23.47 1.28
C ASP A 41 6.50 22.18 1.75
N HIS A 42 6.39 21.08 0.99
CA HIS A 42 6.92 19.77 1.36
C HIS A 42 8.07 19.27 0.45
N ASP A 43 8.32 19.95 -0.67
CA ASP A 43 9.35 19.57 -1.64
C ASP A 43 10.04 20.80 -2.25
N ASP A 44 11.30 21.01 -1.84
CA ASP A 44 12.10 22.18 -2.25
C ASP A 44 12.25 22.29 -3.77
N ASN A 45 12.32 21.18 -4.50
CA ASN A 45 12.48 21.20 -5.95
C ASN A 45 11.19 21.65 -6.67
N ILE A 46 10.02 21.25 -6.16
CA ILE A 46 8.74 21.78 -6.64
C ILE A 46 8.62 23.27 -6.27
N LEU A 47 8.99 23.67 -5.05
CA LEU A 47 8.96 25.06 -4.60
C LEU A 47 9.85 25.96 -5.48
N GLU A 48 11.10 25.56 -5.74
CA GLU A 48 12.02 26.32 -6.58
C GLU A 48 11.46 26.54 -8.00
N ARG A 49 10.92 25.49 -8.61
CA ARG A 49 10.28 25.59 -9.93
C ARG A 49 9.05 26.50 -9.91
N TYR A 50 8.26 26.45 -8.83
CA TYR A 50 7.05 27.25 -8.67
C TYR A 50 7.40 28.74 -8.54
N LEU A 51 8.38 29.09 -7.71
CA LEU A 51 8.87 30.46 -7.53
C LEU A 51 9.53 31.04 -8.78
N ALA A 52 10.08 30.17 -9.64
CA ALA A 52 10.68 30.55 -10.92
C ALA A 52 9.65 30.68 -12.07
N ASP A 53 8.35 30.59 -11.79
CA ASP A 53 7.27 30.55 -12.80
C ASP A 53 7.53 29.50 -13.91
N SER A 54 8.20 28.40 -13.55
CA SER A 54 8.47 27.30 -14.47
C SER A 54 7.20 26.46 -14.69
N GLU A 55 7.05 25.88 -15.87
CA GLU A 55 5.95 24.95 -16.13
C GLU A 55 6.13 23.68 -15.27
N ILE A 56 5.15 23.40 -14.42
CA ILE A 56 5.08 22.19 -13.60
C ILE A 56 3.81 21.44 -13.98
N SER A 57 3.97 20.24 -14.52
CA SER A 57 2.84 19.43 -14.96
C SER A 57 2.08 18.84 -13.76
N PRO A 58 0.77 18.53 -13.90
CA PRO A 58 0.05 17.78 -12.86
C PRO A 58 0.74 16.46 -12.49
N ALA A 59 1.40 15.81 -13.45
CA ALA A 59 2.16 14.59 -13.21
C ALA A 59 3.40 14.80 -12.32
N ASP A 60 4.09 15.93 -12.45
CA ASP A 60 5.21 16.28 -11.56
C ASP A 60 4.74 16.37 -10.10
N TYR A 61 3.69 17.15 -9.85
CA TYR A 61 3.06 17.24 -8.52
C TYR A 61 2.61 15.87 -8.02
N TRP A 62 1.95 15.09 -8.88
CA TRP A 62 1.43 13.77 -8.51
C TRP A 62 2.55 12.81 -8.08
N ASN A 63 3.66 12.78 -8.82
CA ASN A 63 4.82 11.95 -8.48
C ASN A 63 5.47 12.41 -7.17
N THR A 64 5.55 13.72 -6.94
CA THR A 64 6.01 14.27 -5.65
C THR A 64 5.09 13.84 -4.51
N ILE A 65 3.76 13.92 -4.68
CA ILE A 65 2.81 13.44 -3.68
C ILE A 65 3.03 11.96 -3.39
N ILE A 66 3.17 11.10 -4.40
CA ILE A 66 3.47 9.67 -4.20
C ILE A 66 4.73 9.49 -3.34
N ALA A 67 5.81 10.23 -3.64
CA ALA A 67 7.05 10.15 -2.90
C ALA A 67 6.91 10.64 -1.45
N LEU A 68 6.10 11.68 -1.21
CA LEU A 68 5.80 12.19 0.13
C LEU A 68 4.95 11.21 0.95
N VAL A 69 3.95 10.59 0.33
CA VAL A 69 3.11 9.57 0.96
C VAL A 69 3.93 8.33 1.32
N ALA A 70 4.81 7.87 0.43
CA ALA A 70 5.71 6.74 0.69
C ALA A 70 6.67 6.99 1.88
N LYS A 71 7.02 8.26 2.13
CA LYS A 71 7.84 8.69 3.27
C LYS A 71 7.02 9.03 4.52
N ALA A 72 5.70 8.82 4.48
CA ALA A 72 4.75 9.21 5.53
C ALA A 72 4.85 10.70 5.91
N LYS A 73 5.16 11.58 4.96
CA LYS A 73 5.18 13.04 5.14
C LYS A 73 3.85 13.69 4.80
N VAL A 74 3.04 13.06 3.96
CA VAL A 74 1.73 13.53 3.54
C VAL A 74 0.75 12.36 3.61
N TYR A 75 -0.47 12.65 4.02
CA TYR A 75 -1.53 11.66 4.22
C TYR A 75 -2.71 11.95 3.28
N PRO A 76 -2.94 11.12 2.24
CA PRO A 76 -4.04 11.31 1.33
C PRO A 76 -5.36 10.93 2.02
N VAL A 77 -6.37 11.78 1.90
CA VAL A 77 -7.72 11.56 2.46
C VAL A 77 -8.74 11.43 1.35
N LEU A 78 -9.45 10.31 1.36
CA LEU A 78 -10.56 10.01 0.45
C LEU A 78 -11.87 10.04 1.22
N HIS A 79 -12.89 10.66 0.61
CA HIS A 79 -14.25 10.69 1.13
C HIS A 79 -15.12 9.68 0.38
N GLY A 80 -15.96 8.93 1.07
CA GLY A 80 -16.83 7.94 0.45
C GLY A 80 -17.77 7.25 1.43
N SER A 81 -18.59 6.33 0.90
CA SER A 81 -19.48 5.47 1.68
C SER A 81 -19.61 4.11 1.01
N ALA A 82 -19.12 3.07 1.69
CA ALA A 82 -19.27 1.70 1.21
C ALA A 82 -20.75 1.27 1.13
N MET A 83 -21.58 1.73 2.08
CA MET A 83 -23.01 1.41 2.11
C MET A 83 -23.75 1.94 0.87
N PHE A 84 -23.35 3.09 0.35
CA PHE A 84 -23.96 3.72 -0.83
C PHE A 84 -23.13 3.54 -2.11
N ASN A 85 -22.05 2.76 -2.05
CA ASN A 85 -21.14 2.53 -3.18
C ASN A 85 -20.52 3.84 -3.74
N ILE A 86 -20.13 4.76 -2.87
CA ILE A 86 -19.52 6.04 -3.22
C ILE A 86 -18.03 5.99 -2.88
N GLY A 87 -17.15 6.32 -3.82
CA GLY A 87 -15.70 6.44 -3.56
C GLY A 87 -14.91 5.12 -3.55
N ILE A 88 -15.53 4.00 -3.92
CA ILE A 88 -14.90 2.67 -3.85
C ILE A 88 -13.79 2.52 -4.89
N ASN A 89 -14.04 2.93 -6.14
CA ASN A 89 -13.04 2.83 -7.20
C ASN A 89 -11.86 3.76 -6.91
N GLU A 90 -12.14 4.97 -6.45
CA GLU A 90 -11.14 5.97 -6.11
C GLU A 90 -10.26 5.51 -4.93
N LEU A 91 -10.84 4.80 -3.95
CA LEU A 91 -10.08 4.17 -2.88
C LEU A 91 -9.14 3.07 -3.41
N LEU A 92 -9.62 2.21 -4.32
CA LEU A 92 -8.80 1.17 -4.93
C LEU A 92 -7.67 1.76 -5.79
N ASP A 93 -7.96 2.81 -6.55
CA ASP A 93 -6.98 3.55 -7.36
C ASP A 93 -5.94 4.24 -6.48
N ALA A 94 -6.35 4.83 -5.35
CA ALA A 94 -5.42 5.41 -4.38
C ALA A 94 -4.52 4.36 -3.72
N ILE A 95 -5.06 3.18 -3.36
CA ILE A 95 -4.26 2.08 -2.82
C ILE A 95 -3.19 1.66 -3.83
N SER A 96 -3.55 1.48 -5.10
CA SER A 96 -2.59 1.08 -6.14
C SER A 96 -1.56 2.16 -6.46
N SER A 97 -1.91 3.44 -6.32
CA SER A 97 -1.01 4.57 -6.57
C SER A 97 -0.04 4.83 -5.42
N PHE A 98 -0.49 4.71 -4.17
CA PHE A 98 0.27 5.15 -2.99
C PHE A 98 0.88 4.01 -2.17
N ILE A 99 0.28 2.82 -2.17
CA ILE A 99 0.75 1.68 -1.36
C ILE A 99 1.56 0.75 -2.26
N LEU A 100 2.78 1.19 -2.58
CA LEU A 100 3.68 0.42 -3.42
C LEU A 100 4.35 -0.70 -2.62
N PRO A 101 4.44 -1.92 -3.19
CA PRO A 101 5.18 -3.00 -2.54
C PRO A 101 6.67 -2.66 -2.44
N PRO A 102 7.36 -3.07 -1.36
CA PRO A 102 8.80 -2.90 -1.27
C PRO A 102 9.51 -3.67 -2.38
N ALA A 103 10.58 -3.08 -2.90
CA ALA A 103 11.48 -3.76 -3.82
C ALA A 103 12.19 -4.92 -3.11
N SER A 104 12.48 -5.99 -3.85
CA SER A 104 13.33 -7.08 -3.37
C SER A 104 14.72 -6.55 -3.03
N VAL A 105 15.30 -7.00 -1.92
CA VAL A 105 16.60 -6.54 -1.43
C VAL A 105 17.69 -7.55 -1.73
N SER A 106 17.39 -8.83 -1.50
CA SER A 106 18.36 -9.94 -1.57
C SER A 106 17.87 -11.12 -2.40
N ASN A 107 16.57 -11.18 -2.68
CA ASN A 107 15.87 -12.33 -3.25
C ASN A 107 16.05 -13.63 -2.43
N ARG A 108 16.54 -13.53 -1.18
CA ARG A 108 16.61 -14.61 -0.22
C ARG A 108 15.29 -14.67 0.53
N LEU A 109 14.77 -15.89 0.74
CA LEU A 109 13.56 -16.10 1.51
C LEU A 109 13.65 -15.41 2.88
N SER A 110 12.75 -14.45 3.09
CA SER A 110 12.45 -13.81 4.36
C SER A 110 10.94 -13.76 4.53
N ALA A 111 10.44 -14.26 5.65
CA ALA A 111 9.01 -14.35 5.90
C ALA A 111 8.69 -14.13 7.39
N TYR A 112 7.52 -13.54 7.65
CA TYR A 112 7.02 -13.28 9.00
C TYR A 112 5.73 -14.05 9.26
N LEU A 113 5.77 -14.96 10.24
CA LEU A 113 4.59 -15.68 10.74
C LEU A 113 3.76 -14.72 11.61
N TYR A 114 2.64 -14.23 11.10
CA TYR A 114 1.83 -13.22 11.79
C TYR A 114 0.55 -13.77 12.40
N LYS A 115 0.12 -14.97 12.01
CA LYS A 115 -1.13 -15.57 12.50
C LYS A 115 -1.05 -17.10 12.48
N ILE A 116 -1.58 -17.73 13.51
CA ILE A 116 -1.77 -19.18 13.60
C ILE A 116 -3.24 -19.45 13.91
N GLU A 117 -3.88 -20.26 13.07
CA GLU A 117 -5.22 -20.78 13.32
C GLU A 117 -5.18 -22.30 13.48
N HIS A 118 -6.27 -22.86 14.00
CA HIS A 118 -6.49 -24.30 14.00
C HIS A 118 -7.73 -24.58 13.15
N ASP A 119 -7.64 -25.57 12.26
CA ASP A 119 -8.82 -26.06 11.54
C ASP A 119 -9.77 -26.79 12.52
N PRO A 120 -11.01 -27.14 12.10
CA PRO A 120 -11.94 -27.89 12.95
C PRO A 120 -11.44 -29.25 13.43
N LYS A 121 -10.38 -29.80 12.82
CA LYS A 121 -9.72 -31.07 13.20
C LYS A 121 -8.51 -30.84 14.13
N GLY A 122 -8.20 -29.58 14.47
CA GLY A 122 -7.08 -29.19 15.32
C GLY A 122 -5.74 -29.05 14.58
N HIS A 123 -5.70 -29.12 13.25
CA HIS A 123 -4.45 -28.90 12.51
C HIS A 123 -4.09 -27.42 12.47
N LYS A 124 -2.81 -27.13 12.71
CA LYS A 124 -2.29 -25.76 12.65
C LYS A 124 -2.24 -25.24 11.21
N ARG A 125 -2.71 -24.02 11.03
CA ARG A 125 -2.63 -23.22 9.80
C ARG A 125 -1.79 -22.00 10.11
N SER A 126 -0.65 -21.87 9.45
CA SER A 126 0.37 -20.86 9.77
C SER A 126 0.41 -19.83 8.65
N PHE A 127 0.01 -18.59 8.91
CA PHE A 127 -0.04 -17.54 7.90
C PHE A 127 1.24 -16.73 7.94
N LEU A 128 1.98 -16.74 6.83
CA LEU A 128 3.23 -16.04 6.67
C LEU A 128 3.08 -14.93 5.64
N LYS A 129 3.59 -13.74 5.94
CA LYS A 129 3.85 -12.73 4.91
C LYS A 129 5.23 -13.01 4.33
N ILE A 130 5.33 -13.26 3.02
CA ILE A 130 6.61 -13.35 2.33
C ILE A 130 7.10 -11.92 2.06
N ILE A 131 8.24 -11.57 2.64
CA ILE A 131 8.83 -10.23 2.54
C ILE A 131 9.78 -10.17 1.34
N ASP A 132 10.61 -11.19 1.16
CA ASP A 132 11.56 -11.28 0.06
C ASP A 132 11.78 -12.76 -0.34
N GLY A 133 12.30 -12.98 -1.55
CA GLY A 133 12.51 -14.31 -2.14
C GLY A 133 11.20 -15.07 -2.37
N SER A 134 11.24 -16.39 -2.24
CA SER A 134 10.05 -17.24 -2.34
C SER A 134 10.13 -18.48 -1.45
N LEU A 135 8.95 -18.98 -1.08
CA LEU A 135 8.76 -20.23 -0.35
C LEU A 135 8.18 -21.27 -1.29
N ARG A 136 8.80 -22.44 -1.43
CA ARG A 136 8.34 -23.50 -2.33
C ARG A 136 7.95 -24.75 -1.57
N LEU A 137 7.04 -25.52 -2.17
CA LEU A 137 6.68 -26.84 -1.68
C LEU A 137 7.93 -27.72 -1.64
N ARG A 138 8.08 -28.50 -0.55
CA ARG A 138 9.21 -29.40 -0.24
C ARG A 138 10.49 -28.71 0.20
N ASP A 139 10.55 -27.37 0.24
CA ASP A 139 11.68 -26.65 0.80
C ASP A 139 11.95 -27.07 2.24
N VAL A 140 13.23 -27.05 2.62
CA VAL A 140 13.66 -27.21 4.01
C VAL A 140 14.18 -25.86 4.47
N VAL A 141 13.36 -25.16 5.23
CA VAL A 141 13.61 -23.77 5.65
C VAL A 141 14.09 -23.75 7.09
N ARG A 142 15.14 -22.98 7.37
CA ARG A 142 15.62 -22.73 8.72
C ARG A 142 14.78 -21.63 9.37
N ILE A 143 14.35 -21.84 10.62
CA ILE A 143 13.60 -20.83 11.36
C ILE A 143 14.56 -19.87 12.05
N ASN A 144 14.62 -18.63 11.55
CA ASN A 144 15.51 -17.58 12.04
C ASN A 144 16.95 -18.09 12.25
N ASP A 145 17.60 -17.69 13.33
CA ASP A 145 18.92 -18.15 13.76
C ASP A 145 18.87 -19.37 14.68
N SER A 146 17.81 -20.17 14.59
CA SER A 146 17.73 -21.45 15.31
C SER A 146 18.29 -22.60 14.48
N GLU A 147 18.68 -23.68 15.17
CA GLU A 147 19.04 -24.97 14.57
C GLU A 147 17.83 -25.76 14.04
N LYS A 148 16.61 -25.17 14.10
CA LYS A 148 15.39 -25.85 13.66
C LYS A 148 15.15 -25.64 12.17
N PHE A 149 14.96 -26.76 11.48
CA PHE A 149 14.54 -26.80 10.09
C PHE A 149 13.12 -27.33 9.97
N ILE A 150 12.33 -26.73 9.09
CA ILE A 150 10.97 -27.16 8.76
C ILE A 150 10.91 -27.51 7.28
N LYS A 151 10.39 -28.70 6.98
CA LYS A 151 10.06 -29.08 5.61
C LYS A 151 8.64 -28.61 5.26
N ILE A 152 8.50 -27.85 4.18
CA ILE A 152 7.22 -27.38 3.67
C ILE A 152 6.51 -28.56 2.98
N LYS A 153 5.49 -29.11 3.64
CA LYS A 153 4.76 -30.29 3.14
C LYS A 153 3.50 -29.95 2.37
N ASN A 154 2.87 -28.83 2.70
CA ASN A 154 1.71 -28.24 2.04
C ASN A 154 1.97 -26.74 1.95
N LEU A 155 1.47 -26.12 0.89
CA LEU A 155 1.61 -24.69 0.67
C LEU A 155 0.37 -24.17 -0.03
N LYS A 156 -0.18 -23.08 0.50
CA LYS A 156 -1.32 -22.38 -0.08
C LYS A 156 -1.06 -20.87 -0.12
N THR A 157 -1.81 -20.18 -0.99
CA THR A 157 -1.95 -18.72 -0.97
C THR A 157 -3.44 -18.34 -1.02
N ILE A 158 -3.74 -17.05 -0.87
CA ILE A 158 -5.08 -16.49 -1.01
C ILE A 158 -5.22 -15.88 -2.39
N TYR A 159 -6.15 -16.39 -3.18
CA TYR A 159 -6.49 -15.84 -4.48
C TYR A 159 -8.00 -15.58 -4.56
N GLN A 160 -8.38 -14.33 -4.87
CA GLN A 160 -9.78 -13.89 -4.94
C GLN A 160 -10.62 -14.31 -3.71
N GLY A 161 -10.05 -14.12 -2.51
CA GLY A 161 -10.70 -14.42 -1.24
C GLY A 161 -10.81 -15.91 -0.91
N ARG A 162 -10.13 -16.79 -1.65
CA ARG A 162 -10.11 -18.24 -1.42
C ARG A 162 -8.70 -18.77 -1.28
N GLU A 163 -8.55 -19.81 -0.47
CA GLU A 163 -7.30 -20.53 -0.36
C GLU A 163 -7.12 -21.49 -1.52
N ILE A 164 -6.00 -21.40 -2.21
CA ILE A 164 -5.61 -22.30 -3.30
C ILE A 164 -4.29 -22.98 -2.99
N ASN A 165 -4.13 -24.24 -3.40
CA ASN A 165 -2.84 -24.93 -3.29
C ASN A 165 -1.90 -24.42 -4.38
N VAL A 166 -0.63 -24.22 -4.03
CA VAL A 166 0.42 -23.73 -4.94
C VAL A 166 1.75 -24.41 -4.65
N ASP A 167 2.64 -24.43 -5.64
CA ASP A 167 4.00 -24.95 -5.48
C ASP A 167 5.01 -23.89 -5.02
N GLU A 168 4.66 -22.60 -5.12
CA GLU A 168 5.49 -21.46 -4.76
C GLU A 168 4.64 -20.26 -4.33
N VAL A 169 5.11 -19.52 -3.32
CA VAL A 169 4.61 -18.19 -2.94
C VAL A 169 5.79 -17.22 -2.90
N GLY A 170 5.71 -16.15 -3.69
CA GLY A 170 6.77 -15.15 -3.83
C GLY A 170 6.65 -13.96 -2.88
N ALA A 171 7.67 -13.10 -2.91
CA ALA A 171 7.72 -11.84 -2.18
C ALA A 171 6.45 -11.00 -2.36
N ASN A 172 6.07 -10.30 -1.30
CA ASN A 172 4.87 -9.48 -1.21
C ASN A 172 3.53 -10.24 -1.18
N ASP A 173 3.52 -11.58 -1.18
CA ASP A 173 2.31 -12.39 -1.03
C ASP A 173 2.21 -13.09 0.34
N ILE A 174 1.09 -13.77 0.61
CA ILE A 174 0.79 -14.48 1.85
C ILE A 174 0.82 -16.00 1.61
N ALA A 175 1.62 -16.72 2.39
CA ALA A 175 1.66 -18.18 2.40
C ALA A 175 0.88 -18.75 3.59
N ILE A 176 0.29 -19.94 3.42
CA ILE A 176 -0.44 -20.70 4.45
C ILE A 176 0.01 -22.17 4.46
#